data_AF-A0AAF0DYZ6-F1
#
_entry.id   AF-A0AAF0DYZ6-F1
#
_cell.length_a   1.000
_cell.length_b   1.000
_cell.length_c   1.000
_cell.angle_alpha   90.00
_cell.angle_beta   90.00
_cell.angle_gamma   90.00
#
_symmetry.space_group_name_H-M   'P 1'
#
loop_
_entity.id
_entity.type
_entity.pdbx_description
1 polymer ?
#
loop_
_entity_poly.entity_id
_entity_poly.type
_entity_poly.pdbx_seq_one_letter_code
_entity_poly.pdbx_strand_id
1 'polypeptide(L)'
;MHAVRALQSALALLCVCVALVHGASYNIKGARLSVQSFDGSPRLSEQYASKDDVSAKKLVAEPDDVVRFSFTITDGAGVQVSGDRIPQQVWVVLADADRTSETRSFVWPLPVRASAASASYHLRMDKLSAEMRQALAEAGAHHGFKLTLLIGGFAPNAASELEPLALPFLDLEFSESMLSRFSNDLVSARARAEAEDGFRPWPKHAHTFAVEPWRTMPPSIVSLVIALGVAAGPWVLLCALWKPLVKRVLSPALPETLLLTCVYGLEVLAVLHWIGAPFFIVAPTALALSSGALLSGRQALVRTFVS
;
A
#
# COMPACT_ATOMS: atom_id res chain seq x y z
N MET A 1 49.65 -73.97 15.40
CA MET A 1 48.21 -74.23 15.53
C MET A 1 47.37 -73.06 16.11
N HIS A 2 47.95 -71.87 16.37
CA HIS A 2 47.18 -70.72 16.89
C HIS A 2 46.65 -69.76 15.81
N ALA A 3 47.29 -69.70 14.63
CA ALA A 3 46.87 -68.79 13.54
C ALA A 3 45.55 -69.19 12.85
N VAL A 4 45.26 -70.49 12.76
CA VAL A 4 44.04 -70.99 12.09
C VAL A 4 42.79 -70.75 12.93
N ARG A 5 42.91 -70.77 14.27
CA ARG A 5 41.79 -70.47 15.18
C ARG A 5 41.44 -68.98 15.22
N ALA A 6 42.43 -68.10 15.03
CA ALA A 6 42.21 -66.65 14.92
C ALA A 6 41.51 -66.26 13.60
N LEU A 7 41.84 -66.96 12.50
CA LEU A 7 41.19 -66.70 11.21
C LEU A 7 39.73 -67.16 11.18
N GLN A 8 39.41 -68.30 11.82
CA GLN A 8 38.03 -68.79 11.93
C GLN A 8 37.15 -67.93 12.85
N SER A 9 37.73 -67.32 13.89
CA SER A 9 36.99 -66.41 14.78
C SER A 9 36.83 -65.01 14.16
N ALA A 10 37.76 -64.54 13.33
CA ALA A 10 37.59 -63.32 12.54
C ALA A 10 36.54 -63.46 11.43
N LEU A 11 36.46 -64.63 10.78
CA LEU A 11 35.43 -64.88 9.75
C LEU A 11 34.03 -65.05 10.34
N ALA A 12 33.91 -65.60 11.56
CA ALA A 12 32.64 -65.71 12.28
C ALA A 12 32.18 -64.38 12.88
N LEU A 13 33.10 -63.47 13.25
CA LEU A 13 32.74 -62.13 13.73
C LEU A 13 32.36 -61.16 12.59
N LEU A 14 32.89 -61.37 11.38
CA LEU A 14 32.53 -60.56 10.20
C LEU A 14 31.17 -60.95 9.59
N CYS A 15 30.62 -62.12 9.94
CA CYS A 15 29.33 -62.61 9.43
C CYS A 15 28.11 -62.23 10.30
N VAL A 16 28.29 -61.51 11.42
CA VAL A 16 27.21 -61.14 12.36
C VAL A 16 26.88 -59.63 12.34
N CYS A 17 27.58 -58.82 11.54
CA CYS A 17 27.31 -57.37 11.43
C CYS A 17 26.66 -56.93 10.11
N VAL A 18 25.92 -57.83 9.46
CA VAL A 18 24.95 -57.46 8.41
C VAL A 18 23.56 -57.89 8.87
N ALA A 19 23.17 -57.45 10.07
CA ALA A 19 21.76 -57.17 10.29
C ALA A 19 21.47 -55.91 9.47
N LEU A 20 21.13 -56.08 8.19
CA LEU A 20 20.40 -55.08 7.44
C LEU A 20 19.12 -54.84 8.25
N VAL A 21 19.16 -53.85 9.14
CA VAL A 21 17.98 -53.19 9.65
C VAL A 21 17.32 -52.63 8.39
N HIS A 22 16.40 -53.41 7.81
CA HIS A 22 15.50 -52.91 6.79
C HIS A 22 14.58 -51.95 7.53
N GLY A 23 15.04 -50.71 7.69
CA GLY A 23 14.18 -49.61 8.11
C GLY A 23 12.99 -49.61 7.16
N ALA A 24 11.79 -49.71 7.71
CA ALA A 24 10.59 -49.60 6.90
C ALA A 24 10.50 -48.14 6.44
N SER A 25 10.44 -47.90 5.14
CA SER A 25 10.41 -46.55 4.58
C SER A 25 9.04 -46.28 3.98
N TYR A 26 8.48 -45.09 4.17
CA TYR A 26 7.29 -44.70 3.41
C TYR A 26 7.62 -44.50 1.93
N ASN A 27 6.74 -45.00 1.07
CA ASN A 27 6.75 -44.77 -0.36
C ASN A 27 5.34 -44.36 -0.82
N ILE A 28 5.23 -43.84 -2.05
CA ILE A 28 3.96 -43.48 -2.67
C ILE A 28 3.77 -44.23 -3.98
N LYS A 29 2.52 -44.50 -4.32
CA LYS A 29 2.12 -45.15 -5.56
C LYS A 29 0.94 -44.41 -6.19
N GLY A 30 0.93 -44.37 -7.52
CA GLY A 30 -0.17 -43.80 -8.29
C GLY A 30 -0.39 -42.33 -7.98
N ALA A 31 0.69 -41.59 -7.73
CA ALA A 31 0.62 -40.18 -7.43
C ALA A 31 0.23 -39.40 -8.70
N ARG A 32 -0.71 -38.47 -8.58
CA ARG A 32 -1.19 -37.64 -9.67
C ARG A 32 -1.11 -36.19 -9.27
N LEU A 33 -0.32 -35.42 -10.00
CA LEU A 33 -0.24 -33.97 -9.91
C LEU A 33 -1.06 -33.38 -11.06
N SER A 34 -2.06 -32.55 -10.74
CA SER A 34 -2.79 -31.81 -11.76
C SER A 34 -2.94 -30.36 -11.36
N VAL A 35 -2.64 -29.46 -12.29
CA VAL A 35 -2.95 -28.04 -12.19
C VAL A 35 -3.96 -27.71 -13.28
N GLN A 36 -5.11 -27.21 -12.85
CA GLN A 36 -6.21 -26.82 -13.70
C GLN A 36 -6.54 -25.37 -13.42
N SER A 37 -6.82 -24.60 -14.45
CA SER A 37 -7.43 -23.29 -14.26
C SER A 37 -8.90 -23.47 -13.82
N PHE A 38 -9.49 -22.43 -13.22
CA PHE A 38 -10.85 -22.45 -12.69
C PHE A 38 -11.91 -22.76 -13.76
N ASP A 39 -11.63 -22.43 -15.02
CA ASP A 39 -12.46 -22.79 -16.18
C ASP A 39 -12.43 -24.30 -16.53
N GLY A 40 -11.58 -25.07 -15.85
CA GLY A 40 -11.40 -26.51 -16.05
C GLY A 40 -10.34 -26.85 -17.09
N SER A 41 -9.66 -25.85 -17.67
CA SER A 41 -8.58 -26.12 -18.63
C SER A 41 -7.35 -26.72 -17.91
N PRO A 42 -6.82 -27.87 -18.38
CA PRO A 42 -5.65 -28.48 -17.77
C PRO A 42 -4.38 -27.73 -18.21
N ARG A 43 -3.61 -27.22 -17.25
CA ARG A 43 -2.28 -26.62 -17.49
C ARG A 43 -1.16 -27.64 -17.29
N LEU A 44 -1.31 -28.50 -16.29
CA LEU A 44 -0.38 -29.59 -15.97
C LEU A 44 -1.18 -30.81 -15.53
N SER A 45 -0.83 -32.00 -16.01
CA SER A 45 -1.42 -33.25 -15.53
C SER A 45 -0.42 -34.38 -15.70
N GLU A 46 0.15 -34.81 -14.58
CA GLU A 46 1.20 -35.84 -14.55
C GLU A 46 0.83 -36.94 -13.57
N GLN A 47 1.29 -38.13 -13.90
CA GLN A 47 1.06 -39.32 -13.10
C GLN A 47 2.40 -40.02 -12.90
N TYR A 48 2.67 -40.33 -11.64
CA TYR A 48 3.91 -40.93 -11.17
C TYR A 48 3.60 -42.31 -10.58
N ALA A 49 4.41 -43.30 -10.93
CA ALA A 49 4.20 -44.67 -10.46
C ALA A 49 4.83 -44.87 -9.07
N SER A 50 6.00 -44.28 -8.83
CA SER A 50 6.76 -44.34 -7.57
C SER A 50 7.23 -42.95 -7.11
N LYS A 51 7.77 -42.85 -5.89
CA LYS A 51 8.45 -41.63 -5.39
C LYS A 51 9.62 -41.19 -6.27
N ASP A 52 10.34 -42.12 -6.89
CA ASP A 52 11.57 -41.84 -7.65
C ASP A 52 11.27 -41.16 -9.00
N ASP A 53 10.04 -41.29 -9.49
CA ASP A 53 9.57 -40.65 -10.72
C ASP A 53 9.21 -39.17 -10.51
N VAL A 54 9.00 -38.77 -9.25
CA VAL A 54 8.51 -37.44 -8.90
C VAL A 54 9.70 -36.47 -8.94
N SER A 55 9.69 -35.60 -9.94
CA SER A 55 10.62 -34.48 -10.06
C SER A 55 9.88 -33.17 -9.82
N ALA A 56 10.48 -32.28 -9.03
CA ALA A 56 9.92 -30.95 -8.81
C ALA A 56 9.95 -30.16 -10.13
N LYS A 57 8.76 -29.82 -10.63
CA LYS A 57 8.60 -29.03 -11.86
C LYS A 57 8.39 -27.57 -11.54
N LYS A 58 8.99 -26.69 -12.32
CA LYS A 58 8.74 -25.25 -12.22
C LYS A 58 7.44 -24.89 -12.91
N LEU A 59 6.58 -24.17 -12.20
CA LEU A 59 5.31 -23.70 -12.70
C LEU A 59 5.05 -22.27 -12.22
N VAL A 60 4.68 -21.40 -13.16
CA VAL A 60 4.20 -20.05 -12.83
C VAL A 60 2.70 -20.13 -12.53
N ALA A 61 2.36 -19.90 -11.27
CA ALA A 61 1.00 -19.89 -10.76
C ALA A 61 0.23 -18.65 -11.26
N GLU A 62 -0.97 -18.91 -11.74
CA GLU A 62 -1.96 -17.92 -12.13
C GLU A 62 -3.06 -17.80 -11.07
N PRO A 63 -3.77 -16.66 -10.98
CA PRO A 63 -4.74 -16.42 -9.93
C PRO A 63 -5.90 -17.43 -9.90
N ASP A 64 -6.25 -17.99 -11.06
CA ASP A 64 -7.36 -18.92 -11.22
C ASP A 64 -6.92 -20.40 -11.14
N ASP A 65 -5.64 -20.67 -10.84
CA ASP A 65 -5.13 -22.03 -10.78
C ASP A 65 -5.61 -22.80 -9.54
N VAL A 66 -5.82 -24.09 -9.78
CA VAL A 66 -6.16 -25.11 -8.79
C VAL A 66 -5.13 -26.24 -8.87
N VAL A 67 -4.29 -26.33 -7.85
CA VAL A 67 -3.28 -27.38 -7.71
C VAL A 67 -3.90 -28.55 -6.93
N ARG A 68 -3.85 -29.74 -7.51
CA ARG A 68 -4.30 -30.98 -6.87
C ARG A 68 -3.19 -32.01 -6.91
N PHE A 69 -2.99 -32.67 -5.78
CA PHE A 69 -2.04 -33.76 -5.67
C PHE A 69 -2.68 -34.92 -4.90
N SER A 70 -2.84 -36.07 -5.55
CA SER A 70 -3.45 -37.27 -4.95
C SER A 70 -2.50 -38.44 -5.03
N PHE A 71 -2.38 -39.23 -3.97
CA PHE A 71 -1.46 -40.36 -3.91
C PHE A 71 -1.95 -41.44 -2.96
N THR A 72 -1.44 -42.65 -3.15
CA THR A 72 -1.60 -43.77 -2.21
C THR A 72 -0.28 -44.06 -1.52
N ILE A 73 -0.32 -44.34 -0.23
CA ILE A 73 0.84 -44.59 0.62
C ILE A 73 1.10 -46.09 0.65
N THR A 74 2.35 -46.45 0.39
CA THR A 74 2.85 -47.82 0.37
C THR A 74 4.08 -47.94 1.25
N ASP A 75 4.40 -49.16 1.69
CA ASP A 75 5.67 -49.46 2.34
C ASP A 75 6.81 -49.51 1.31
N GLY A 76 8.07 -49.62 1.74
CA GLY A 76 9.24 -49.71 0.87
C GLY A 76 9.20 -50.91 -0.10
N ALA A 77 8.41 -51.94 0.23
CA ALA A 77 8.14 -53.09 -0.64
C ALA A 77 7.01 -52.85 -1.67
N GLY A 78 6.40 -51.67 -1.71
CA GLY A 78 5.31 -51.32 -2.64
C GLY A 78 3.93 -51.89 -2.26
N VAL A 79 3.81 -52.47 -1.07
CA VAL A 79 2.54 -52.97 -0.51
C VAL A 79 1.80 -51.82 0.17
N GLN A 80 0.47 -51.76 -0.01
CA GLN A 80 -0.35 -50.73 0.62
C GLN A 80 -0.26 -50.83 2.15
N VAL A 81 -0.06 -49.69 2.80
CA VAL A 81 0.09 -49.63 4.25
C VAL A 81 -1.27 -49.84 4.94
N SER A 82 -1.30 -50.64 6.00
CA SER A 82 -2.51 -50.90 6.79
C SER A 82 -2.22 -51.01 8.30
N GLY A 83 -3.25 -50.79 9.12
CA GLY A 83 -3.15 -50.89 10.59
C GLY A 83 -2.21 -49.86 11.20
N ASP A 84 -1.35 -50.30 12.11
CA ASP A 84 -0.47 -49.44 12.91
C ASP A 84 0.63 -48.73 12.11
N ARG A 85 0.84 -49.13 10.85
CA ARG A 85 1.81 -48.51 9.94
C ARG A 85 1.23 -47.29 9.22
N ILE A 86 -0.08 -47.06 9.27
CA ILE A 86 -0.71 -45.89 8.64
C ILE A 86 -0.07 -44.62 9.24
N PRO A 87 0.49 -43.72 8.41
CA PRO A 87 1.18 -42.55 8.91
C PRO A 87 0.23 -41.66 9.69
N GLN A 88 0.66 -41.29 10.89
CA GLN A 88 -0.09 -40.39 11.77
C GLN A 88 0.03 -38.93 11.30
N GLN A 89 1.08 -38.60 10.55
CA GLN A 89 1.39 -37.24 10.11
C GLN A 89 1.61 -37.23 8.60
N VAL A 90 0.72 -36.55 7.89
CA VAL A 90 0.88 -36.27 6.46
C VAL A 90 0.64 -34.79 6.26
N TRP A 91 1.65 -34.11 5.71
CA TRP A 91 1.62 -32.67 5.49
C TRP A 91 2.06 -32.32 4.08
N VAL A 92 1.49 -31.26 3.54
CA VAL A 92 2.07 -30.53 2.42
C VAL A 92 2.62 -29.23 2.97
N VAL A 93 3.87 -28.91 2.62
CA VAL A 93 4.55 -27.71 3.06
C VAL A 93 4.92 -26.88 1.85
N LEU A 94 4.50 -25.62 1.84
CA LEU A 94 5.05 -24.60 0.97
C LEU A 94 6.15 -23.87 1.73
N ALA A 95 7.38 -24.02 1.25
CA ALA A 95 8.55 -23.37 1.81
C ALA A 95 9.24 -22.52 0.74
N ASP A 96 9.88 -21.45 1.18
CA ASP A 96 10.76 -20.66 0.33
C ASP A 96 11.94 -21.52 -0.19
N ALA A 97 12.24 -21.43 -1.50
CA ALA A 97 13.27 -22.21 -2.15
C ALA A 97 14.70 -21.88 -1.71
N ASP A 98 14.97 -20.63 -1.30
CA ASP A 98 16.32 -20.06 -1.11
C ASP A 98 16.76 -19.99 0.37
N ARG A 99 16.20 -20.85 1.22
CA ARG A 99 16.23 -20.74 2.69
C ARG A 99 17.60 -20.62 3.37
N THR A 100 17.74 -19.55 4.17
CA THR A 100 18.46 -19.56 5.47
C THR A 100 17.59 -18.88 6.54
N SER A 101 16.99 -19.69 7.41
CA SER A 101 16.60 -19.38 8.80
C SER A 101 15.31 -18.60 9.14
N GLU A 102 14.75 -17.69 8.32
CA GLU A 102 13.61 -16.84 8.78
C GLU A 102 12.35 -16.83 7.91
N THR A 103 12.26 -17.67 6.88
CA THR A 103 11.14 -17.60 5.93
C THR A 103 9.89 -18.32 6.42
N ARG A 104 8.75 -17.65 6.30
CA ARG A 104 7.41 -18.19 6.62
C ARG A 104 7.14 -19.43 5.77
N SER A 105 6.90 -20.58 6.41
CA SER A 105 6.37 -21.78 5.74
C SER A 105 4.89 -21.95 6.03
N PHE A 106 4.16 -22.41 5.03
CA PHE A 106 2.74 -22.72 5.15
C PHE A 106 2.56 -24.23 5.11
N VAL A 107 1.84 -24.77 6.09
CA VAL A 107 1.70 -26.22 6.30
C VAL A 107 0.22 -26.59 6.24
N TRP A 108 -0.10 -27.60 5.44
CA TRP A 108 -1.44 -28.17 5.34
C TRP A 108 -1.44 -29.63 5.81
N PRO A 109 -2.12 -29.97 6.91
CA PRO A 109 -2.34 -31.36 7.28
C PRO A 109 -3.33 -32.03 6.31
N LEU A 110 -2.96 -33.23 5.86
CA LEU A 110 -3.79 -34.04 5.00
C LEU A 110 -4.44 -35.18 5.80
N PRO A 111 -5.78 -35.32 5.75
CA PRO A 111 -6.43 -36.48 6.30
C PRO A 111 -6.12 -37.72 5.44
N VAL A 112 -5.58 -38.76 6.05
CA VAL A 112 -5.33 -40.03 5.38
C VAL A 112 -6.57 -40.91 5.48
N ARG A 113 -7.06 -41.40 4.35
CA ARG A 113 -8.16 -42.35 4.31
C ARG A 113 -7.64 -43.74 4.64
N ALA A 114 -7.81 -44.19 5.88
CA ALA A 114 -7.29 -45.46 6.38
C ALA A 114 -7.63 -46.69 5.51
N SER A 115 -8.84 -46.75 4.94
CA SER A 115 -9.28 -47.89 4.11
C SER A 115 -8.50 -48.05 2.81
N ALA A 116 -8.00 -46.94 2.25
CA ALA A 116 -7.31 -46.91 0.96
C ALA A 116 -5.87 -46.40 1.08
N ALA A 117 -5.39 -46.15 2.30
CA ALA A 117 -4.11 -45.50 2.61
C ALA A 117 -3.77 -44.32 1.68
N SER A 118 -4.78 -43.51 1.32
CA SER A 118 -4.64 -42.46 0.30
C SER A 118 -4.98 -41.09 0.87
N ALA A 119 -4.37 -40.07 0.30
CA ALA A 119 -4.58 -38.68 0.66
C ALA A 119 -4.62 -37.81 -0.60
N SER A 120 -5.37 -36.71 -0.51
CA SER A 120 -5.50 -35.74 -1.59
C SER A 120 -5.36 -34.33 -1.06
N TYR A 121 -4.43 -33.58 -1.64
CA TYR A 121 -4.22 -32.16 -1.42
C TYR A 121 -4.92 -31.35 -2.52
N HIS A 122 -5.48 -30.22 -2.12
CA HIS A 122 -6.17 -29.29 -3.00
C HIS A 122 -5.90 -27.85 -2.57
N LEU A 123 -5.21 -27.08 -3.40
CA LEU A 123 -4.95 -25.66 -3.20
C LEU A 123 -5.56 -24.86 -4.33
N ARG A 124 -6.33 -23.82 -3.99
CA ARG A 124 -6.77 -22.83 -4.96
C ARG A 124 -6.04 -21.53 -4.72
N MET A 125 -5.48 -20.96 -5.78
CA MET A 125 -4.70 -19.72 -5.73
C MET A 125 -5.54 -18.49 -5.36
N ASP A 126 -6.85 -18.53 -5.63
CA ASP A 126 -7.80 -17.49 -5.23
C ASP A 126 -8.16 -17.54 -3.73
N LYS A 127 -7.97 -18.67 -3.05
CA LYS A 127 -8.38 -18.90 -1.64
C LYS A 127 -7.21 -19.01 -0.66
N LEU A 128 -6.06 -18.46 -1.02
CA LEU A 128 -4.93 -18.35 -0.10
C LEU A 128 -5.29 -17.48 1.12
N SER A 129 -4.76 -17.81 2.30
CA SER A 129 -4.95 -17.01 3.51
C SER A 129 -4.32 -15.62 3.36
N ALA A 130 -4.82 -14.64 4.11
CA ALA A 130 -4.29 -13.27 4.07
C ALA A 130 -2.78 -13.22 4.41
N GLU A 131 -2.37 -13.97 5.42
CA GLU A 131 -0.96 -14.09 5.82
C GLU A 131 -0.08 -14.66 4.70
N MET A 132 -0.58 -15.65 3.96
CA MET A 132 0.13 -16.23 2.84
C MET A 132 0.21 -15.25 1.67
N ARG A 133 -0.89 -14.58 1.32
CA ARG A 133 -0.90 -13.55 0.27
C ARG A 133 0.10 -12.44 0.55
N GLN A 134 0.16 -11.96 1.81
CA GLN A 134 1.12 -10.96 2.23
C GLN A 134 2.56 -11.46 2.12
N ALA A 135 2.84 -12.68 2.61
CA ALA A 135 4.18 -13.25 2.51
C ALA A 135 4.65 -13.46 1.06
N LEU A 136 3.74 -13.87 0.18
CA LEU A 136 4.01 -14.02 -1.25
C LEU A 136 4.25 -12.66 -1.92
N ALA A 137 3.47 -11.63 -1.56
CA ALA A 137 3.65 -10.28 -2.07
C ALA A 137 4.97 -9.63 -1.58
N GLU A 138 5.36 -9.87 -0.33
CA GLU A 138 6.64 -9.43 0.25
C GLU A 138 7.85 -10.08 -0.44
N ALA A 139 7.73 -11.36 -0.83
CA ALA A 139 8.80 -12.07 -1.52
C ALA A 139 9.02 -11.58 -2.96
N GLY A 140 7.98 -11.05 -3.61
CA GLY A 140 8.06 -10.46 -4.94
C GLY A 140 7.85 -11.46 -6.09
N ALA A 141 7.74 -10.91 -7.30
CA ALA A 141 7.54 -11.69 -8.52
C ALA A 141 8.78 -12.54 -8.83
N HIS A 142 8.57 -13.72 -9.43
CA HIS A 142 9.64 -14.68 -9.79
C HIS A 142 10.40 -15.28 -8.61
N HIS A 143 9.96 -15.04 -7.37
CA HIS A 143 10.49 -15.75 -6.21
C HIS A 143 9.96 -17.18 -6.18
N GLY A 144 10.86 -18.15 -6.02
CA GLY A 144 10.56 -19.58 -6.07
C GLY A 144 10.12 -20.11 -4.71
N PHE A 145 9.00 -20.84 -4.69
CA PHE A 145 8.53 -21.57 -3.53
C PHE A 145 8.43 -23.06 -3.84
N LYS A 146 8.88 -23.92 -2.93
CA LYS A 146 8.86 -25.38 -3.08
C LYS A 146 7.69 -25.98 -2.31
N LEU A 147 6.85 -26.74 -3.00
CA LEU A 147 5.87 -27.62 -2.41
C LEU A 147 6.46 -28.99 -2.16
N THR A 148 6.48 -29.37 -0.90
CA THR A 148 7.03 -30.65 -0.42
C THR A 148 5.96 -31.43 0.33
N LEU A 149 5.80 -32.70 -0.04
CA LEU A 149 5.02 -33.65 0.74
C LEU A 149 5.90 -34.24 1.85
N LEU A 150 5.40 -34.20 3.08
CA LEU A 150 6.02 -34.83 4.24
C LEU A 150 5.10 -35.94 4.75
N ILE A 151 5.62 -37.16 4.84
CA ILE A 151 4.94 -38.30 5.45
C ILE A 151 5.81 -38.77 6.61
N GLY A 152 5.23 -38.73 7.81
CA GLY A 152 5.85 -39.19 9.04
C GLY A 152 4.92 -40.09 9.81
N GLY A 153 5.51 -41.03 10.54
CA GLY A 153 4.77 -41.90 11.43
C GLY A 153 5.63 -42.47 12.52
N PHE A 154 4.97 -42.97 13.56
CA PHE A 154 5.63 -43.68 14.63
C PHE A 154 5.91 -45.10 14.20
N ALA A 155 7.10 -45.58 14.52
CA ALA A 155 7.42 -46.98 14.29
C ALA A 155 6.55 -47.87 15.18
N PRO A 156 6.07 -49.02 14.67
CA PRO A 156 5.16 -49.89 15.42
C PRO A 156 5.83 -50.52 16.65
N ASN A 157 7.16 -50.70 16.62
CA ASN A 157 7.94 -51.26 17.72
C ASN A 157 9.21 -50.44 17.98
N ALA A 158 9.69 -50.43 19.22
CA ALA A 158 10.91 -49.74 19.62
C ALA A 158 12.19 -50.26 18.93
N ALA A 159 12.13 -51.44 18.31
CA ALA A 159 13.22 -52.05 17.55
C ALA A 159 13.15 -51.77 16.03
N SER A 160 12.09 -51.12 15.56
CA SER A 160 11.94 -50.71 14.15
C SER A 160 12.12 -49.21 14.05
N GLU A 161 12.91 -48.76 13.09
CA GLU A 161 12.96 -47.36 12.69
C GLU A 161 12.17 -47.19 11.39
N LEU A 162 11.39 -46.11 11.32
CA LEU A 162 10.53 -45.79 10.18
C LEU A 162 11.05 -44.52 9.53
N GLU A 163 11.52 -44.62 8.29
CA GLU A 163 12.11 -43.47 7.60
C GLU A 163 11.00 -42.54 7.08
N PRO A 164 11.01 -41.24 7.45
CA PRO A 164 10.04 -40.28 6.96
C PRO A 164 10.28 -39.99 5.47
N LEU A 165 9.21 -39.78 4.72
CA LEU A 165 9.29 -39.38 3.31
C LEU A 165 9.18 -37.87 3.20
N ALA A 166 10.20 -37.23 2.64
CA ALA A 166 10.15 -35.83 2.21
C ALA A 166 10.29 -35.78 0.69
N LEU A 167 9.22 -35.37 0.00
CA LEU A 167 9.15 -35.43 -1.46
C LEU A 167 8.75 -34.07 -2.06
N PRO A 168 9.69 -33.31 -2.64
CA PRO A 168 9.37 -32.10 -3.38
C PRO A 168 8.71 -32.46 -4.71
N PHE A 169 7.55 -31.89 -5.00
CA PHE A 169 6.77 -32.26 -6.19
C PHE A 169 6.42 -31.08 -7.11
N LEU A 170 6.54 -29.84 -6.65
CA LEU A 170 6.23 -28.66 -7.45
C LEU A 170 7.01 -27.44 -6.95
N ASP A 171 7.67 -26.76 -7.87
CA ASP A 171 8.30 -25.46 -7.65
C ASP A 171 7.38 -24.39 -8.24
N LEU A 172 6.81 -23.54 -7.38
CA LEU A 172 5.87 -22.50 -7.72
C LEU A 172 6.57 -21.14 -7.79
N GLU A 173 6.35 -20.43 -8.87
CA GLU A 173 6.63 -19.00 -8.99
C GLU A 173 5.31 -18.25 -9.15
N PHE A 174 5.21 -17.02 -8.65
CA PHE A 174 3.99 -16.24 -8.72
C PHE A 174 4.10 -15.13 -9.75
N SER A 175 3.07 -14.98 -10.59
CA SER A 175 3.00 -13.91 -11.59
C SER A 175 2.78 -12.54 -10.94
N GLU A 176 3.36 -11.49 -11.53
CA GLU A 176 3.21 -10.11 -11.04
C GLU A 176 1.73 -9.68 -10.99
N SER A 177 0.93 -10.09 -11.96
CA SER A 177 -0.52 -9.83 -12.01
C SER A 177 -1.30 -10.47 -10.86
N MET A 178 -0.80 -11.56 -10.29
CA MET A 178 -1.41 -12.22 -9.14
C MET A 178 -1.00 -11.50 -7.84
N LEU A 179 0.29 -11.14 -7.71
CA LEU A 179 0.80 -10.42 -6.55
C LEU A 179 0.20 -9.01 -6.43
N SER A 180 -0.03 -8.32 -7.55
CA SER A 180 -0.70 -7.01 -7.56
C SER A 180 -2.16 -7.06 -7.09
N ARG A 181 -2.81 -8.23 -7.17
CA ARG A 181 -4.14 -8.45 -6.57
C ARG A 181 -4.07 -8.67 -5.06
N PHE A 182 -2.94 -9.16 -4.57
CA PHE A 182 -2.70 -9.35 -3.13
C PHE A 182 -2.31 -8.05 -2.42
N SER A 183 -1.68 -7.11 -3.11
CA SER A 183 -1.40 -5.78 -2.55
C SER A 183 -2.65 -4.90 -2.40
N ASN A 184 -3.68 -5.14 -3.24
CA ASN A 184 -4.98 -4.49 -3.12
C ASN A 184 -5.85 -5.26 -2.13
N ASP A 185 -5.49 -5.14 -0.86
CA ASP A 185 -6.17 -5.83 0.23
C ASP A 185 -7.60 -5.28 0.37
N LEU A 186 -8.56 -5.92 -0.30
CA LEU A 186 -9.97 -5.71 -0.06
C LEU A 186 -10.25 -6.11 1.38
N VAL A 187 -10.48 -5.11 2.24
CA VAL A 187 -10.79 -5.31 3.66
C VAL A 187 -11.83 -6.41 3.79
N SER A 188 -11.47 -7.52 4.44
CA SER A 188 -12.37 -8.67 4.54
C SER A 188 -13.70 -8.26 5.17
N ALA A 189 -14.80 -8.89 4.77
CA ALA A 189 -16.13 -8.57 5.32
C ALA A 189 -16.17 -8.68 6.85
N ARG A 190 -15.39 -9.61 7.41
CA ARG A 190 -15.18 -9.74 8.85
C ARG A 190 -14.39 -8.58 9.44
N ALA A 191 -13.27 -8.18 8.82
CA ALA A 191 -12.50 -7.02 9.30
C ALA A 191 -13.30 -5.72 9.22
N ARG A 192 -14.20 -5.62 8.24
CA ARG A 192 -15.15 -4.52 8.10
C ARG A 192 -16.21 -4.55 9.21
N ALA A 193 -16.82 -5.70 9.47
CA ALA A 193 -17.75 -5.88 10.59
C ALA A 193 -17.08 -5.58 11.94
N GLU A 194 -15.86 -6.07 12.16
CA GLU A 194 -15.08 -5.78 13.37
C GLU A 194 -14.81 -4.27 13.55
N ALA A 195 -14.59 -3.55 12.46
CA ALA A 195 -14.40 -2.10 12.48
C ALA A 195 -15.72 -1.35 12.72
N GLU A 196 -16.82 -1.77 12.09
CA GLU A 196 -18.16 -1.18 12.24
C GLU A 196 -18.75 -1.45 13.64
N ASP A 197 -18.52 -2.63 14.20
CA ASP A 197 -18.96 -3.03 15.56
C ASP A 197 -18.08 -2.44 16.68
N GLY A 198 -17.01 -1.71 16.33
CA GLY A 198 -16.15 -1.02 17.29
C GLY A 198 -15.16 -1.91 18.04
N PHE A 199 -14.86 -3.12 17.55
CA PHE A 199 -13.79 -3.96 18.09
C PHE A 199 -12.39 -3.38 17.79
N ARG A 200 -12.30 -2.47 16.82
CA ARG A 200 -11.08 -1.73 16.49
C ARG A 200 -11.23 -0.27 16.91
N PRO A 201 -10.13 0.39 17.34
CA PRO A 201 -10.18 1.81 17.61
C PRO A 201 -10.58 2.58 16.35
N TRP A 202 -11.48 3.55 16.52
CA TRP A 202 -11.89 4.42 15.42
C TRP A 202 -10.69 5.21 14.89
N PRO A 203 -10.61 5.43 13.57
CA PRO A 203 -9.57 6.27 13.01
C PRO A 203 -9.69 7.69 13.59
N LYS A 204 -8.54 8.31 13.85
CA LYS A 204 -8.51 9.69 14.33
C LYS A 204 -9.00 10.61 13.21
N HIS A 205 -10.14 11.26 13.41
CA HIS A 205 -10.59 12.35 12.56
C HIS A 205 -9.99 13.67 13.05
N ALA A 206 -9.32 14.40 12.16
CA ALA A 206 -8.84 15.75 12.42
C ALA A 206 -9.67 16.75 11.61
N HIS A 207 -10.11 17.84 12.24
CA HIS A 207 -10.75 18.92 11.51
C HIS A 207 -9.72 19.63 10.61
N THR A 208 -9.93 19.59 9.30
CA THR A 208 -9.16 20.38 8.36
C THR A 208 -9.81 21.75 8.21
N PHE A 209 -9.17 22.79 8.73
CA PHE A 209 -9.59 24.17 8.47
C PHE A 209 -9.25 24.56 7.02
N ALA A 210 -10.07 25.44 6.45
CA ALA A 210 -9.75 26.05 5.17
C ALA A 210 -8.41 26.81 5.28
N VAL A 211 -7.64 26.78 4.20
CA VAL A 211 -6.38 27.54 4.13
C VAL A 211 -6.71 29.02 4.19
N GLU A 212 -6.13 29.72 5.16
CA GLU A 212 -6.38 31.16 5.34
C GLU A 212 -5.83 31.96 4.14
N PRO A 213 -6.59 32.92 3.58
CA PRO A 213 -6.23 33.61 2.34
C PRO A 213 -4.86 34.30 2.35
N TRP A 214 -4.39 34.78 3.51
CA TRP A 214 -3.10 35.46 3.64
C TRP A 214 -1.90 34.54 3.37
N ARG A 215 -2.05 33.21 3.53
CA ARG A 215 -1.00 32.24 3.20
C ARG A 215 -0.72 32.14 1.70
N THR A 216 -1.71 32.51 0.89
CA THR A 216 -1.61 32.55 -0.57
C THR A 216 -1.36 33.95 -1.11
N MET A 217 -1.24 34.97 -0.26
CA MET A 217 -0.99 36.33 -0.71
C MET A 217 0.46 36.51 -1.18
N PRO A 218 0.69 37.33 -2.22
CA PRO A 218 2.03 37.66 -2.67
C PRO A 218 2.81 38.43 -1.57
N PRO A 219 4.17 38.41 -1.62
CA PRO A 219 4.99 39.10 -0.65
C PRO A 219 4.65 40.59 -0.55
N SER A 220 4.65 41.13 0.67
CA SER A 220 4.27 42.53 0.96
C SER A 220 5.02 43.57 0.13
N ILE A 221 6.30 43.30 -0.17
CA ILE A 221 7.15 44.16 -1.00
C ILE A 221 6.61 44.27 -2.42
N VAL A 222 6.17 43.14 -3.01
CA VAL A 222 5.64 43.12 -4.38
C VAL A 222 4.34 43.93 -4.44
N SER A 223 3.45 43.71 -3.49
CA SER A 223 2.20 44.48 -3.38
C SER A 223 2.46 45.97 -3.17
N LEU A 224 3.45 46.35 -2.36
CA LEU A 224 3.81 47.75 -2.12
C LEU A 224 4.34 48.44 -3.38
N VAL A 225 5.24 47.79 -4.12
CA VAL A 225 5.81 48.35 -5.35
C VAL A 225 4.72 48.55 -6.40
N ILE A 226 3.85 47.57 -6.59
CA ILE A 226 2.72 47.68 -7.52
C ILE A 226 1.77 48.79 -7.10
N ALA A 227 1.39 48.84 -5.81
CA ALA A 227 0.51 49.87 -5.28
C ALA A 227 1.09 51.28 -5.50
N LEU A 228 2.40 51.47 -5.24
CA LEU A 228 3.05 52.76 -5.44
C LEU A 228 3.12 53.13 -6.93
N GLY A 229 3.43 52.17 -7.80
CA GLY A 229 3.44 52.40 -9.25
C GLY A 229 2.07 52.81 -9.81
N VAL A 230 1.02 52.09 -9.42
CA VAL A 230 -0.36 52.34 -9.89
C VAL A 230 -0.94 53.60 -9.28
N ALA A 231 -0.73 53.83 -7.97
CA ALA A 231 -1.25 55.00 -7.29
C ALA A 231 -0.46 56.26 -7.64
N ALA A 232 0.86 56.29 -7.43
CA ALA A 232 1.65 57.51 -7.57
C ALA A 232 2.02 57.82 -9.02
N GLY A 233 2.21 56.81 -9.88
CA GLY A 233 2.68 56.98 -11.25
C GLY A 233 1.85 57.98 -12.08
N PRO A 234 0.52 57.79 -12.20
CA PRO A 234 -0.35 58.70 -12.94
C PRO A 234 -0.32 60.14 -12.40
N TRP A 235 -0.29 60.32 -11.07
CA TRP A 235 -0.25 61.64 -10.45
C TRP A 235 1.08 62.34 -10.70
N VAL A 236 2.22 61.63 -10.60
CA VAL A 236 3.54 62.20 -10.90
C VAL A 236 3.61 62.65 -12.36
N LEU A 237 3.09 61.84 -13.29
CA LEU A 237 3.01 62.20 -14.70
C LEU A 237 2.12 63.43 -14.91
N LEU A 238 0.92 63.45 -14.33
CA LEU A 238 -0.01 64.58 -14.42
C LEU A 238 0.65 65.87 -13.88
N CYS A 239 1.28 65.82 -12.70
CA CYS A 239 1.99 66.96 -12.13
C CYS A 239 3.15 67.41 -13.03
N ALA A 240 3.90 66.49 -13.64
CA ALA A 240 4.98 66.82 -14.56
C ALA A 240 4.47 67.55 -15.82
N LEU A 241 3.33 67.10 -16.37
CA LEU A 241 2.67 67.76 -17.52
C LEU A 241 2.06 69.11 -17.13
N TRP A 242 1.63 69.31 -15.88
CA TRP A 242 1.02 70.54 -15.40
C TRP A 242 2.03 71.64 -15.04
N LYS A 243 3.28 71.29 -14.68
CA LYS A 243 4.37 72.23 -14.34
C LYS A 243 4.52 73.43 -15.30
N PRO A 244 4.53 73.28 -16.64
CA PRO A 244 4.64 74.43 -17.55
C PRO A 244 3.41 75.35 -17.54
N LEU A 245 2.23 74.84 -17.21
CA LEU A 245 0.96 75.57 -17.18
C LEU A 245 0.77 76.36 -15.87
N VAL A 246 1.25 75.83 -14.74
CA VAL A 246 1.12 76.47 -13.41
C VAL A 246 1.85 77.82 -13.33
N LYS A 247 2.90 78.03 -14.13
CA LYS A 247 3.65 79.30 -14.20
C LYS A 247 2.82 80.49 -14.69
N ARG A 248 1.59 80.27 -15.18
CA ARG A 248 0.67 81.31 -15.69
C ARG A 248 -0.55 81.54 -14.78
N VAL A 249 -0.60 80.91 -13.60
CA VAL A 249 -1.76 81.01 -12.70
C VAL A 249 -1.64 82.28 -11.85
N LEU A 250 -2.66 83.16 -11.93
CA LEU A 250 -2.77 84.32 -11.05
C LEU A 250 -3.11 83.88 -9.61
N SER A 251 -2.67 84.68 -8.63
CA SER A 251 -2.97 84.42 -7.22
C SER A 251 -4.49 84.42 -7.00
N PRO A 252 -5.04 83.39 -6.33
CA PRO A 252 -6.48 83.24 -6.17
C PRO A 252 -7.06 84.34 -5.28
N ALA A 253 -8.24 84.82 -5.64
CA ALA A 253 -8.98 85.77 -4.83
C ALA A 253 -9.59 85.09 -3.59
N LEU A 254 -9.96 85.88 -2.58
CA LEU A 254 -10.58 85.40 -1.33
C LEU A 254 -11.73 84.37 -1.54
N PRO A 255 -12.73 84.57 -2.42
CA PRO A 255 -13.78 83.57 -2.63
C PRO A 255 -13.28 82.26 -3.27
N GLU A 256 -12.25 82.32 -4.10
CA GLU A 256 -11.62 81.15 -4.73
C GLU A 256 -10.81 80.36 -3.70
N THR A 257 -10.07 81.05 -2.82
CA THR A 257 -9.37 80.39 -1.71
C THR A 257 -10.34 79.69 -0.76
N LEU A 258 -11.48 80.33 -0.44
CA LEU A 258 -12.50 79.71 0.42
C LEU A 258 -13.11 78.47 -0.23
N LEU A 259 -13.45 78.54 -1.52
CA LEU A 259 -13.93 77.38 -2.28
C LEU A 259 -12.90 76.24 -2.25
N LEU A 260 -11.63 76.53 -2.55
CA LEU A 260 -10.55 75.55 -2.53
C LEU A 260 -10.37 74.92 -1.15
N THR A 261 -10.47 75.70 -0.07
CA THR A 261 -10.38 75.16 1.29
C THR A 261 -11.56 74.25 1.64
N CYS A 262 -12.78 74.58 1.19
CA CYS A 262 -13.94 73.71 1.40
C CYS A 262 -13.82 72.40 0.61
N VAL A 263 -13.38 72.46 -0.65
CA VAL A 263 -13.13 71.26 -1.47
C VAL A 263 -12.04 70.40 -0.83
N TYR A 264 -10.92 71.00 -0.43
CA TYR A 264 -9.86 70.29 0.29
C TYR A 264 -10.37 69.65 1.59
N GLY A 265 -11.19 70.38 2.36
CA GLY A 265 -11.81 69.86 3.57
C GLY A 265 -12.71 68.65 3.32
N LEU A 266 -13.48 68.65 2.21
CA LEU A 266 -14.31 67.52 1.81
C LEU A 266 -13.47 66.29 1.45
N GLU A 267 -12.36 66.47 0.74
CA GLU A 267 -11.42 65.38 0.42
C GLU A 267 -10.79 64.78 1.68
N VAL A 268 -10.31 65.64 2.60
CA VAL A 268 -9.79 65.19 3.90
C VAL A 268 -10.85 64.42 4.68
N LEU A 269 -12.09 64.90 4.66
CA LEU A 269 -13.19 64.25 5.35
C LEU A 269 -13.55 62.88 4.73
N ALA A 270 -13.45 62.74 3.41
CA ALA A 270 -13.60 61.46 2.72
C ALA A 270 -12.51 60.46 3.15
N VAL A 271 -11.26 60.91 3.28
CA VAL A 271 -10.14 60.10 3.80
C VAL A 271 -10.39 59.70 5.26
N LEU A 272 -10.86 60.62 6.10
CA LEU A 272 -11.20 60.32 7.50
C LEU A 272 -12.32 59.28 7.61
N HIS A 273 -13.35 59.38 6.75
CA HIS A 273 -14.40 58.38 6.70
C HIS A 273 -13.86 57.00 6.30
N TRP A 274 -12.98 56.94 5.31
CA TRP A 274 -12.32 55.71 4.87
C TRP A 274 -11.50 55.04 5.98
N ILE A 275 -10.82 55.83 6.81
CA ILE A 275 -10.00 55.33 7.94
C ILE A 275 -10.88 54.86 9.13
N GLY A 276 -12.15 55.25 9.17
CA GLY A 276 -13.11 54.76 10.17
C GLY A 276 -13.85 55.86 10.95
N ALA A 277 -13.81 57.12 10.51
CA ALA A 277 -14.63 58.15 11.14
C ALA A 277 -16.13 57.80 10.99
N PRO A 278 -16.90 57.87 12.10
CA PRO A 278 -18.30 57.47 12.09
C PRO A 278 -19.12 58.41 11.23
N PHE A 279 -20.10 57.85 10.52
CA PHE A 279 -20.96 58.58 9.59
C PHE A 279 -21.61 59.81 10.23
N PHE A 280 -22.01 59.74 11.50
CA PHE A 280 -22.67 60.85 12.20
C PHE A 280 -21.77 62.06 12.47
N ILE A 281 -20.44 61.92 12.38
CA ILE A 281 -19.50 63.04 12.44
C ILE A 281 -19.23 63.55 11.02
N VAL A 282 -19.08 62.62 10.07
CA VAL A 282 -18.77 62.91 8.66
C VAL A 282 -19.94 63.63 7.96
N ALA A 283 -21.17 63.18 8.15
CA ALA A 283 -22.34 63.74 7.47
C ALA A 283 -22.59 65.24 7.81
N PRO A 284 -22.66 65.67 9.09
CA PRO A 284 -22.89 67.09 9.40
C PRO A 284 -21.71 67.98 8.99
N THR A 285 -20.47 67.49 9.12
CA THR A 285 -19.29 68.25 8.70
C THR A 285 -19.21 68.38 7.17
N ALA A 286 -19.57 67.33 6.42
CA ALA A 286 -19.68 67.37 4.97
C ALA A 286 -20.77 68.35 4.52
N LEU A 287 -21.93 68.37 5.18
CA LEU A 287 -23.00 69.32 4.90
C LEU A 287 -22.56 70.77 5.15
N ALA A 288 -21.86 71.03 6.25
CA ALA A 288 -21.33 72.36 6.57
C ALA A 288 -20.31 72.82 5.52
N LEU A 289 -19.34 71.97 5.16
CA LEU A 289 -18.33 72.26 4.13
C LEU A 289 -18.95 72.43 2.74
N SER A 290 -19.92 71.59 2.38
CA SER A 290 -20.65 71.69 1.11
C SER A 290 -21.44 72.99 1.01
N SER A 291 -22.07 73.41 2.11
CA SER A 291 -22.78 74.69 2.17
C SER A 291 -21.82 75.88 1.98
N GLY A 292 -20.66 75.83 2.62
CA GLY A 292 -19.59 76.83 2.43
C GLY A 292 -19.05 76.86 0.99
N ALA A 293 -18.86 75.68 0.39
CA ALA A 293 -18.44 75.54 -1.01
C ALA A 293 -19.48 76.12 -1.98
N LEU A 294 -20.78 75.90 -1.75
CA LEU A 294 -21.85 76.45 -2.60
C LEU A 294 -21.91 77.98 -2.56
N LEU A 295 -21.79 78.56 -1.35
CA LEU A 295 -21.85 80.02 -1.18
C LEU A 295 -20.62 80.73 -1.78
N SER A 296 -19.42 80.18 -1.56
CA SER A 296 -18.18 80.71 -2.14
C SER A 296 -18.06 80.42 -3.63
N GLY A 297 -18.47 79.23 -4.06
CA GLY A 297 -18.43 78.81 -5.46
C GLY A 297 -19.25 79.69 -6.37
N ARG A 298 -20.45 80.12 -5.91
CA ARG A 298 -21.27 81.09 -6.65
C ARG A 298 -20.53 82.41 -6.90
N GLN A 299 -19.76 82.90 -5.92
CA GLN A 299 -19.02 84.16 -6.05
C GLN A 299 -17.73 84.00 -6.88
N ALA A 300 -17.04 82.85 -6.75
CA ALA A 300 -15.83 82.53 -7.50
C ALA A 300 -16.11 82.30 -9.00
N LEU A 301 -17.21 81.61 -9.33
CA LEU A 301 -17.59 81.31 -10.71
C LEU A 301 -18.04 82.57 -11.49
N VAL A 302 -18.64 83.55 -10.81
CA VAL A 302 -19.04 84.82 -11.44
C VAL A 302 -17.83 85.66 -11.86
N ARG A 303 -16.68 85.51 -11.19
CA ARG A 303 -15.44 86.23 -11.53
C ARG A 303 -14.62 85.57 -12.63
N THR A 304 -14.79 84.27 -12.85
CA THR A 304 -13.95 83.47 -13.74
C THR A 304 -14.49 83.36 -15.18
N PHE A 305 -15.63 83.98 -15.47
CA PHE A 305 -16.05 84.29 -16.84
C PHE A 305 -15.77 85.77 -17.13
N VAL A 306 -14.78 86.03 -18.00
CA VAL A 306 -14.28 87.33 -18.50
C VAL A 306 -13.02 87.85 -17.79
N SER A 307 -11.87 87.33 -18.24
CA SER A 307 -10.73 88.12 -18.76
C SER A 307 -9.85 87.25 -19.65
#